data_AF-A0A5M3W4F3-F1
#
_entry.id   AF-A0A5M3W4F3-F1
#
_cell.length_a   1.000
_cell.length_b   1.000
_cell.length_c   1.000
_cell.angle_alpha   90.00
_cell.angle_beta   90.00
_cell.angle_gamma   90.00
#
_symmetry.space_group_name_H-M   'P 1'
#
loop_
_entity.id
_entity.type
_entity.pdbx_description
1 polymer ?
#
loop_
_entity_poly.entity_id
_entity_poly.type
_entity_poly.pdbx_seq_one_letter_code
_entity_poly.pdbx_strand_id
1 'polypeptide(L)'
;MTAVGTVPAGAGLLEKLLASVRAEFRAEVYHPDRDDPVFVTTECAVDGCDRLVAQHGLCNGHVIRWRHRGGPTMAEFLADPGPPVRGREELRECAVDGCRFGVNGRGLCCKHYDKWARQGRPELGAWITWAVVAATGVAECRMPFCSLWVENGTKVFCQNHQYRWEYSGRPEVETFIIDCQLTGSADIDLRGLPPQLMLEFQYALQRRHDQRLRTVSTQFVAEAVHRVTAAGVSSLLDCSPDQWRAMFRARMHAGGIFLLDAREAVEMLRDGTGWEIEYHRDVWRLHLLPGVDIGPGRPTERAHLRFDRIAQPWLRALAKRWLRLRLSSGLSAAIAKAGLDALACFSQLLTTAGVTALAEVDRPLLERHLAWVNNGKGGLGVKKTRIGQLNTFLRDIRRHGWDDTLPGTAAFFPATPHRFPRSSTAVWPNTSWRRSRHPRTWIAGPTPPDD
;
A
#
# COMPACT_ATOMS: atom_id res chain seq x y z
N MET A 1 52.21 -0.68 -4.40
CA MET A 1 51.60 -1.51 -3.35
C MET A 1 50.74 -0.60 -2.48
N THR A 2 49.50 -0.43 -2.87
CA THR A 2 48.48 0.28 -2.10
C THR A 2 47.36 -0.72 -1.86
N ALA A 3 47.14 -1.02 -0.59
CA ALA A 3 46.23 -2.05 -0.13
C ALA A 3 44.81 -1.74 -0.60
N VAL A 4 44.30 -2.61 -1.47
CA VAL A 4 42.87 -2.75 -1.74
C VAL A 4 42.24 -3.22 -0.44
N GLY A 5 41.52 -2.33 0.23
CA GLY A 5 40.73 -2.68 1.42
C GLY A 5 39.65 -3.69 1.01
N THR A 6 39.84 -4.93 1.43
CA THR A 6 38.86 -6.00 1.35
C THR A 6 37.65 -5.62 2.21
N VAL A 7 36.55 -5.25 1.58
CA VAL A 7 35.26 -5.05 2.26
C VAL A 7 34.82 -6.43 2.81
N PRO A 8 34.53 -6.56 4.11
CA PRO A 8 34.17 -7.85 4.69
C PRO A 8 32.81 -8.31 4.16
N ALA A 9 32.63 -9.63 4.13
CA ALA A 9 31.43 -10.30 3.65
C ALA A 9 30.15 -9.78 4.35
N GLY A 10 29.28 -9.15 3.56
CA GLY A 10 27.84 -9.03 3.77
C GLY A 10 27.39 -8.35 5.06
N ALA A 11 27.34 -7.01 5.07
CA ALA A 11 26.67 -6.26 6.12
C ALA A 11 25.24 -6.79 6.37
N GLY A 12 24.90 -7.04 7.64
CA GLY A 12 23.55 -7.49 8.04
C GLY A 12 22.48 -6.46 7.68
N LEU A 13 21.20 -6.86 7.63
CA LEU A 13 20.10 -5.92 7.31
C LEU A 13 20.13 -4.66 8.19
N LEU A 14 20.39 -4.83 9.49
CA LEU A 14 20.48 -3.71 10.43
C LEU A 14 21.57 -2.70 10.04
N GLU A 15 22.77 -3.17 9.69
CA GLU A 15 23.87 -2.30 9.26
C GLU A 15 23.53 -1.56 7.97
N LYS A 16 22.87 -2.25 7.02
CA LYS A 16 22.41 -1.62 5.78
C LYS A 16 21.34 -0.55 6.03
N LEU A 17 20.41 -0.80 6.96
CA LEU A 17 19.41 0.19 7.37
C LEU A 17 20.07 1.40 8.03
N LEU A 18 20.97 1.18 8.98
CA LEU A 18 21.74 2.25 9.64
C LEU A 18 22.59 3.06 8.67
N ALA A 19 23.09 2.46 7.59
CA ALA A 19 23.82 3.18 6.55
C ALA A 19 22.88 3.97 5.60
N SER A 20 21.65 3.49 5.39
CA SER A 20 20.75 4.01 4.35
C SER A 20 19.75 5.07 4.85
N VAL A 21 19.30 4.97 6.11
CA VAL A 21 18.30 5.89 6.68
C VAL A 21 18.98 7.20 7.09
N ARG A 22 18.59 8.31 6.47
CA ARG A 22 19.06 9.68 6.75
C ARG A 22 18.53 10.18 8.09
N ALA A 23 19.27 11.11 8.69
CA ALA A 23 18.97 11.65 10.02
C ALA A 23 17.54 12.23 10.11
N GLU A 24 17.04 12.91 9.07
CA GLU A 24 15.68 13.47 9.05
C GLU A 24 14.57 12.41 9.17
N PHE A 25 14.82 11.16 8.81
CA PHE A 25 13.86 10.06 8.93
C PHE A 25 14.09 9.20 10.18
N ARG A 26 15.13 9.45 10.98
CA ARG A 26 15.45 8.63 12.18
C ARG A 26 14.62 8.98 13.42
N ALA A 27 13.66 9.89 13.30
CA ALA A 27 12.78 10.25 14.41
C ALA A 27 11.80 9.11 14.75
N GLU A 28 11.50 8.94 16.05
CA GLU A 28 10.46 8.00 16.51
C GLU A 28 9.06 8.50 16.17
N VAL A 29 8.89 9.81 16.01
CA VAL A 29 7.68 10.44 15.47
C VAL A 29 8.09 11.21 14.22
N TYR A 30 7.60 10.78 13.06
CA TYR A 30 7.86 11.46 11.81
C TYR A 30 6.76 12.50 11.56
N HIS A 31 7.19 13.74 11.33
CA HIS A 31 6.33 14.90 11.05
C HIS A 31 6.48 15.24 9.57
N PRO A 32 5.55 14.79 8.70
CA PRO A 32 5.60 15.18 7.28
C PRO A 32 5.43 16.69 7.15
N ASP A 33 6.15 17.30 6.20
CA ASP A 33 5.92 18.70 5.85
C ASP A 33 4.48 18.88 5.36
N ARG A 34 3.86 20.02 5.71
CA ARG A 34 2.46 20.32 5.35
C ARG A 34 2.22 20.29 3.83
N ASP A 35 3.22 20.71 3.07
CA ASP A 35 3.19 20.76 1.61
C ASP A 35 3.88 19.54 0.96
N ASP A 36 4.10 18.45 1.73
CA ASP A 36 4.74 17.25 1.22
C ASP A 36 3.91 16.63 0.07
N PRO A 37 4.46 16.52 -1.15
CA PRO A 37 3.72 16.05 -2.31
C PRO A 37 3.41 14.55 -2.28
N VAL A 38 3.94 13.82 -1.31
CA VAL A 38 3.84 12.36 -1.16
C VAL A 38 2.95 11.98 0.02
N PHE A 39 3.20 12.56 1.19
CA PHE A 39 2.42 12.29 2.40
C PHE A 39 1.20 13.18 2.47
N VAL A 40 0.20 12.87 1.63
CA VAL A 40 -1.00 13.69 1.51
C VAL A 40 -1.76 13.73 2.83
N THR A 41 -1.72 14.90 3.45
CA THR A 41 -2.51 15.26 4.62
C THR A 41 -3.72 16.04 4.13
N THR A 42 -4.90 15.42 4.23
CA THR A 42 -6.14 16.21 4.08
C THR A 42 -6.47 16.76 5.45
N GLU A 43 -6.19 18.04 5.66
CA GLU A 43 -6.55 18.77 6.88
C GLU A 43 -8.03 19.14 6.89
N CYS A 44 -8.56 19.34 8.09
CA CYS A 44 -9.91 19.81 8.30
C CYS A 44 -10.15 21.15 7.62
N ALA A 45 -11.26 21.30 6.89
CA ALA A 45 -11.64 22.55 6.23
C ALA A 45 -11.98 23.71 7.18
N VAL A 46 -11.96 23.47 8.50
CA VAL A 46 -12.18 24.51 9.51
C VAL A 46 -10.87 25.25 9.72
N ASP A 47 -10.92 26.57 9.57
CA ASP A 47 -9.74 27.41 9.73
C ASP A 47 -9.08 27.23 11.11
N GLY A 48 -7.75 27.17 11.13
CA GLY A 48 -6.96 26.89 12.33
C GLY A 48 -7.03 25.45 12.86
N CYS A 49 -7.71 24.51 12.19
CA CYS A 49 -7.76 23.10 12.62
C CYS A 49 -6.72 22.24 11.89
N ASP A 50 -5.68 21.84 12.60
CA ASP A 50 -4.59 20.98 12.13
C ASP A 50 -4.94 19.47 12.04
N ARG A 51 -6.18 19.11 12.37
CA ARG A 51 -6.58 17.70 12.45
C ARG A 51 -6.93 17.13 11.09
N LEU A 52 -6.58 15.86 10.89
CA LEU A 52 -6.90 15.16 9.65
C LEU A 52 -8.40 14.96 9.43
N VAL A 53 -8.81 15.01 8.17
CA VAL A 53 -10.19 14.75 7.74
C VAL A 53 -10.60 13.32 8.07
N ALA A 54 -11.81 13.20 8.60
CA ALA A 54 -12.52 11.94 8.75
C ALA A 54 -13.62 11.80 7.70
N GLN A 55 -14.50 12.80 7.56
CA GLN A 55 -15.62 12.76 6.61
C GLN A 55 -16.03 14.18 6.20
N HIS A 56 -16.57 14.36 5.00
CA HIS A 56 -17.08 15.64 4.50
C HIS A 56 -16.05 16.79 4.52
N GLY A 57 -14.74 16.49 4.43
CA GLY A 57 -13.69 17.50 4.55
C GLY A 57 -13.48 18.01 5.99
N LEU A 58 -14.07 17.36 7.00
CA LEU A 58 -13.99 17.74 8.40
C LEU A 58 -13.28 16.66 9.22
N CYS A 59 -12.55 17.05 10.27
CA CYS A 59 -12.03 16.11 11.26
C CYS A 59 -13.16 15.46 12.07
N ASN A 60 -12.91 14.33 12.73
CA ASN A 60 -13.95 13.59 13.45
C ASN A 60 -14.72 14.46 14.48
N GLY A 61 -14.03 15.33 15.21
CA GLY A 61 -14.67 16.24 16.16
C GLY A 61 -15.63 17.24 15.50
N HIS A 62 -15.26 17.78 14.34
CA HIS A 62 -16.11 18.67 13.56
C HIS A 62 -17.25 17.91 12.86
N VAL A 63 -17.03 16.68 12.38
CA VAL A 63 -18.10 15.82 11.83
C VAL A 63 -19.17 15.54 12.89
N ILE A 64 -18.76 15.15 14.10
CA ILE A 64 -19.68 14.90 15.22
C ILE A 64 -20.50 16.15 15.52
N ARG A 65 -19.85 17.31 15.61
CA ARG A 65 -20.52 18.60 15.87
C ARG A 65 -21.48 19.00 14.75
N TRP A 66 -21.07 18.86 13.50
CA TRP A 66 -21.89 19.14 12.33
C TRP A 66 -23.17 18.29 12.33
N ARG A 67 -23.06 16.99 12.63
CA ARG A 67 -24.22 16.09 12.80
C ARG A 67 -25.13 16.52 13.96
N HIS A 68 -24.56 16.91 15.11
CA HIS A 68 -25.35 17.37 16.25
C HIS A 68 -26.11 18.68 15.98
N ARG A 69 -25.63 19.52 15.06
CA ARG A 69 -26.31 20.74 14.61
C ARG A 69 -27.36 20.46 13.51
N GLY A 70 -27.68 19.20 13.22
CA GLY A 70 -28.67 18.83 12.21
C GLY A 70 -28.14 18.78 10.78
N GLY A 71 -26.81 18.82 10.59
CA GLY A 71 -26.19 18.76 9.27
C GLY A 71 -26.47 19.99 8.38
N PRO A 72 -26.15 21.22 8.83
CA PRO A 72 -26.30 22.43 8.01
C PRO A 72 -25.44 22.36 6.74
N THR A 73 -25.60 23.31 5.82
CA THR A 73 -24.72 23.37 4.66
C THR A 73 -23.26 23.56 5.08
N MET A 74 -22.30 23.09 4.26
CA MET A 74 -20.88 23.22 4.62
C MET A 74 -20.47 24.69 4.74
N ALA A 75 -21.01 25.59 3.91
CA ALA A 75 -20.75 27.02 4.00
C ALA A 75 -21.21 27.62 5.33
N GLU A 76 -22.42 27.27 5.79
CA GLU A 76 -22.94 27.72 7.09
C GLU A 76 -22.10 27.17 8.25
N PHE A 77 -21.70 25.90 8.19
CA PHE A 77 -20.89 25.31 9.23
C PHE A 77 -19.47 25.89 9.29
N LEU A 78 -18.85 26.17 8.15
CA LEU A 78 -17.51 26.77 8.13
C LEU A 78 -17.51 28.24 8.56
N ALA A 79 -18.64 28.95 8.42
CA ALA A 79 -18.80 30.32 8.92
C ALA A 79 -18.91 30.38 10.45
N ASP A 80 -19.55 29.38 11.09
CA ASP A 80 -19.55 29.19 12.55
C ASP A 80 -19.36 27.70 12.89
N PRO A 81 -18.11 27.22 12.94
CA PRO A 81 -17.83 25.84 13.31
C PRO A 81 -17.99 25.61 14.82
N GLY A 82 -18.21 26.67 15.61
CA GLY A 82 -18.17 26.65 17.07
C GLY A 82 -16.75 26.66 17.64
N PRO A 83 -16.60 26.46 18.96
CA PRO A 83 -15.28 26.49 19.62
C PRO A 83 -14.39 25.38 19.08
N PRO A 84 -13.06 25.46 19.19
CA PRO A 84 -12.24 24.44 18.55
C PRO A 84 -12.43 23.05 19.20
N VAL A 85 -11.97 22.03 18.50
CA VAL A 85 -12.21 20.64 18.91
C VAL A 85 -11.32 20.28 20.10
N ARG A 86 -11.96 19.82 21.18
CA ARG A 86 -11.32 19.43 22.45
C ARG A 86 -10.21 18.40 22.24
N GLY A 87 -9.19 18.44 23.08
CA GLY A 87 -8.12 17.43 23.16
C GLY A 87 -6.71 17.93 22.86
N ARG A 88 -6.56 19.17 22.37
CA ARG A 88 -5.28 19.89 22.20
C ARG A 88 -5.41 21.38 22.56
N GLU A 89 -6.33 21.68 23.47
CA GLU A 89 -6.62 23.05 23.88
C GLU A 89 -6.99 23.09 25.35
N GLU A 90 -6.96 24.31 25.88
CA GLU A 90 -7.32 24.59 27.25
C GLU A 90 -8.75 24.16 27.55
N LEU A 91 -8.88 23.38 28.63
CA LEU A 91 -10.18 22.98 29.14
C LEU A 91 -10.77 24.13 29.95
N ARG A 92 -12.09 24.28 29.88
CA ARG A 92 -12.78 25.35 30.63
C ARG A 92 -12.51 25.24 32.13
N GLU A 93 -12.12 26.36 32.71
CA GLU A 93 -11.97 26.55 34.16
C GLU A 93 -13.29 26.96 34.83
N CYS A 94 -13.28 26.90 36.15
CA CYS A 94 -14.42 27.24 37.00
C CYS A 94 -14.76 28.73 36.83
N ALA A 95 -16.05 29.05 36.75
CA ALA A 95 -16.55 30.42 36.60
C ALA A 95 -16.29 31.32 37.83
N VAL A 96 -15.80 30.75 38.94
CA VAL A 96 -15.48 31.50 40.17
C VAL A 96 -14.12 32.16 39.97
N ASP A 97 -14.06 33.48 40.14
CA ASP A 97 -12.85 34.26 39.91
C ASP A 97 -11.64 33.72 40.71
N GLY A 98 -10.51 33.61 40.04
CA GLY A 98 -9.28 33.01 40.57
C GLY A 98 -9.28 31.48 40.73
N CYS A 99 -10.34 30.77 40.34
CA CYS A 99 -10.43 29.31 40.47
C CYS A 99 -10.07 28.59 39.16
N ARG A 100 -8.83 28.10 39.06
CA ARG A 100 -8.36 27.40 37.84
C ARG A 100 -8.60 25.89 37.86
N PHE A 101 -9.55 25.41 38.67
CA PHE A 101 -9.99 24.00 38.58
C PHE A 101 -10.92 23.81 37.39
N GLY A 102 -10.83 22.66 36.73
CA GLY A 102 -11.69 22.35 35.58
C GLY A 102 -13.18 22.28 35.93
N VAL A 103 -14.03 22.69 34.98
CA VAL A 103 -15.49 22.57 35.11
C VAL A 103 -15.91 21.09 35.14
N ASN A 104 -16.76 20.75 36.11
CA ASN A 104 -17.49 19.48 36.15
C ASN A 104 -18.96 19.68 35.71
N GLY A 105 -19.65 20.69 36.24
CA GLY A 105 -21.06 20.93 35.93
C GLY A 105 -21.52 22.38 36.18
N ARG A 106 -22.44 22.88 35.35
CA ARG A 106 -22.98 24.26 35.42
C ARG A 106 -21.90 25.37 35.47
N GLY A 107 -20.75 25.14 34.84
CA GLY A 107 -19.64 26.11 34.87
C GLY A 107 -18.82 26.13 36.16
N LEU A 108 -19.09 25.22 37.11
CA LEU A 108 -18.37 25.12 38.38
C LEU A 108 -17.46 23.88 38.41
N CYS A 109 -16.34 23.96 39.14
CA CYS A 109 -15.54 22.80 39.51
C CYS A 109 -16.28 21.92 40.52
N CYS A 110 -15.83 20.67 40.75
CA CYS A 110 -16.46 19.75 41.71
C CYS A 110 -16.69 20.38 43.09
N LYS A 111 -15.67 21.03 43.65
CA LYS A 111 -15.72 21.61 45.01
C LYS A 111 -16.72 22.75 45.10
N HIS A 112 -16.74 23.64 44.10
CA HIS A 112 -17.68 24.76 44.07
C HIS A 112 -19.10 24.31 43.74
N TYR A 113 -19.26 23.33 42.85
CA TYR A 113 -20.56 22.72 42.57
C TYR A 113 -21.15 22.09 43.84
N ASP A 114 -20.36 21.32 44.59
CA ASP A 114 -20.80 20.71 45.84
C ASP A 114 -21.18 21.76 46.90
N LYS A 115 -20.39 22.83 47.02
CA LYS A 115 -20.68 23.93 47.95
C LYS A 115 -21.97 24.66 47.57
N TRP A 116 -22.14 25.00 46.30
CA TRP A 116 -23.36 25.60 45.75
C TRP A 116 -24.59 24.71 45.97
N ALA A 117 -24.45 23.41 45.72
CA ALA A 117 -25.52 22.43 45.92
C ALA A 117 -25.92 22.29 47.39
N ARG A 118 -24.96 22.24 48.32
CA ARG A 118 -25.21 22.18 49.77
C ARG A 118 -25.88 23.44 50.32
N GLN A 119 -25.71 24.57 49.67
CA GLN A 119 -26.36 25.84 50.03
C GLN A 119 -27.78 25.97 49.45
N GLY A 120 -28.37 24.89 48.95
CA GLY A 120 -29.73 24.89 48.44
C GLY A 120 -29.86 25.38 47.00
N ARG A 121 -28.76 25.40 46.24
CA ARG A 121 -28.74 25.80 44.81
C ARG A 121 -29.31 27.22 44.57
N PRO A 122 -28.76 28.26 45.23
CA PRO A 122 -29.15 29.65 44.99
C PRO A 122 -28.89 30.07 43.54
N GLU A 123 -29.37 31.26 43.15
CA GLU A 123 -29.11 31.82 41.82
C GLU A 123 -27.60 31.79 41.52
N LEU A 124 -27.22 31.21 40.38
CA LEU A 124 -25.86 30.77 40.11
C LEU A 124 -24.91 31.94 39.87
N GLY A 125 -25.34 32.97 39.15
CA GLY A 125 -24.53 34.16 38.86
C GLY A 125 -24.15 34.92 40.12
N ALA A 126 -25.14 35.22 40.97
CA ALA A 126 -24.93 35.83 42.29
C ALA A 126 -24.07 34.94 43.19
N TRP A 127 -24.21 33.62 43.08
CA TRP A 127 -23.38 32.72 43.86
C TRP A 127 -21.91 32.71 43.45
N ILE A 128 -21.64 32.78 42.15
CA ILE A 128 -20.29 32.79 41.61
C ILE A 128 -19.51 34.01 42.10
N THR A 129 -20.14 35.20 42.15
CA THR A 129 -19.46 36.45 42.49
C THR A 129 -19.00 36.54 43.95
N TRP A 130 -19.68 35.84 44.88
CA TRP A 130 -19.27 35.79 46.28
C TRP A 130 -18.42 34.57 46.65
N ALA A 131 -18.24 33.62 45.72
CA ALA A 131 -17.57 32.38 46.01
C ALA A 131 -16.06 32.60 46.14
N VAL A 132 -15.49 32.17 47.27
CA VAL A 132 -14.05 32.28 47.51
C VAL A 132 -13.28 31.06 47.03
N VAL A 133 -12.02 31.28 46.64
CA VAL A 133 -11.04 30.25 46.30
C VAL A 133 -10.18 29.96 47.51
N ALA A 134 -10.19 28.71 47.97
CA ALA A 134 -9.43 28.29 49.16
C ALA A 134 -8.06 27.68 48.83
N ALA A 135 -7.61 27.77 47.57
CA ALA A 135 -6.44 27.04 47.09
C ALA A 135 -5.26 28.00 46.87
N THR A 136 -4.15 27.75 47.56
CA THR A 136 -2.88 28.46 47.39
C THR A 136 -1.77 27.44 47.10
N GLY A 137 -0.84 27.77 46.20
CA GLY A 137 0.28 26.89 45.86
C GLY A 137 -0.12 25.58 45.15
N VAL A 138 -1.23 25.56 44.41
CA VAL A 138 -1.67 24.37 43.68
C VAL A 138 -0.85 24.20 42.40
N ALA A 139 -0.34 22.99 42.16
CA ALA A 139 0.37 22.68 40.94
C ALA A 139 -0.57 22.71 39.71
N GLU A 140 -0.02 23.10 38.57
CA GLU A 140 -0.73 23.06 37.29
C GLU A 140 -0.67 21.66 36.66
N CYS A 141 -1.63 21.40 35.78
CA CYS A 141 -1.69 20.19 34.99
C CYS A 141 -0.43 20.08 34.10
N ARG A 142 0.21 18.91 34.09
CA ARG A 142 1.42 18.69 33.29
C ARG A 142 1.18 18.68 31.76
N MET A 143 -0.07 18.66 31.31
CA MET A 143 -0.38 18.77 29.87
C MET A 143 0.02 20.15 29.33
N PRO A 144 0.87 20.24 28.28
CA PRO A 144 1.45 21.52 27.82
C PRO A 144 0.45 22.59 27.39
N PHE A 145 -0.75 22.18 26.96
CA PHE A 145 -1.83 23.07 26.51
C PHE A 145 -2.93 23.25 27.57
N CYS A 146 -2.68 22.93 28.85
CA CYS A 146 -3.68 22.98 29.90
C CYS A 146 -3.12 23.64 31.17
N SER A 147 -3.67 24.82 31.49
CA SER A 147 -3.23 25.59 32.64
C SER A 147 -4.05 25.30 33.91
N LEU A 148 -5.01 24.36 33.84
CA LEU A 148 -5.86 23.99 34.96
C LEU A 148 -5.07 23.36 36.12
N TRP A 149 -5.55 23.59 37.33
CA TRP A 149 -4.95 23.04 38.55
C TRP A 149 -5.20 21.53 38.74
N VAL A 150 -4.23 20.85 39.33
CA VAL A 150 -4.36 19.46 39.79
C VAL A 150 -5.19 19.38 41.07
N GLU A 151 -5.99 18.34 41.23
CA GLU A 151 -6.92 18.23 42.37
C GLU A 151 -6.23 18.17 43.74
N ASN A 152 -5.05 17.54 43.79
CA ASN A 152 -4.20 17.40 44.96
C ASN A 152 -2.77 16.99 44.53
N GLY A 153 -1.81 17.04 45.47
CA GLY A 153 -0.39 16.77 45.21
C GLY A 153 -0.02 15.35 44.80
N THR A 154 -0.96 14.40 44.79
CA THR A 154 -0.72 13.04 44.27
C THR A 154 -1.07 12.90 42.78
N LYS A 155 -1.82 13.86 42.23
CA LYS A 155 -2.22 13.87 40.82
C LYS A 155 -1.23 14.69 40.00
N VAL A 156 -0.97 14.23 38.78
CA VAL A 156 -0.06 14.89 37.82
C VAL A 156 -0.81 15.71 36.77
N PHE A 157 -2.11 15.48 36.63
CA PHE A 157 -2.98 16.15 35.67
C PHE A 157 -4.21 16.77 36.35
N CYS A 158 -4.87 17.71 35.68
CA CYS A 158 -6.20 18.19 36.09
C CYS A 158 -7.22 17.04 36.04
N GLN A 159 -8.35 17.17 36.73
CA GLN A 159 -9.35 16.10 36.87
C GLN A 159 -9.71 15.39 35.55
N ASN A 160 -9.96 16.14 34.48
CA ASN A 160 -10.32 15.58 33.18
C ASN A 160 -9.18 14.79 32.52
N HIS A 161 -7.96 15.34 32.52
CA HIS A 161 -6.80 14.66 31.96
C HIS A 161 -6.36 13.48 32.84
N GLN A 162 -6.53 13.58 34.16
CA GLN A 162 -6.29 12.49 35.10
C GLN A 162 -7.24 11.33 34.84
N TYR A 163 -8.53 11.60 34.68
CA TYR A 163 -9.52 10.57 34.33
C TYR A 163 -9.17 9.89 33.00
N ARG A 164 -8.82 10.67 31.96
CA ARG A 164 -8.40 10.11 30.66
C ARG A 164 -7.14 9.25 30.78
N TRP A 165 -6.14 9.71 31.51
CA TRP A 165 -4.89 8.97 31.76
C TRP A 165 -5.14 7.65 32.50
N GLU A 166 -5.99 7.68 33.53
CA GLU A 166 -6.40 6.48 34.26
C GLU A 166 -7.20 5.51 33.38
N TYR A 167 -8.12 6.02 32.56
CA TYR A 167 -8.89 5.23 31.60
C TYR A 167 -8.01 4.58 30.52
N SER A 168 -6.94 5.26 30.12
CA SER A 168 -5.90 4.73 29.21
C SER A 168 -4.98 3.68 29.86
N GLY A 169 -5.23 3.28 31.11
CA GLY A 169 -4.45 2.25 31.80
C GLY A 169 -3.19 2.77 32.50
N ARG A 170 -3.10 4.09 32.74
CA ARG A 170 -1.96 4.75 33.42
C ARG A 170 -0.61 4.52 32.74
N PRO A 171 -0.47 4.86 31.44
CA PRO A 171 0.82 4.84 30.77
C PRO A 171 1.83 5.78 31.44
N GLU A 172 3.11 5.69 31.06
CA GLU A 172 4.11 6.67 31.48
C GLU A 172 3.66 8.10 31.09
N VAL A 173 3.98 9.08 31.94
CA VAL A 173 3.39 10.42 31.91
C VAL A 173 3.76 11.18 30.63
N GLU A 174 5.02 11.15 30.23
CA GLU A 174 5.47 11.79 28.99
C GLU A 174 4.89 11.11 27.75
N THR A 175 4.80 9.77 27.76
CA THR A 175 4.15 8.99 26.70
C THR A 175 2.70 9.45 26.51
N PHE A 176 1.95 9.59 27.60
CA PHE A 176 0.57 10.08 27.56
C PHE A 176 0.43 11.51 27.04
N ILE A 177 1.36 12.39 27.43
CA ILE A 177 1.37 13.78 26.96
C ILE A 177 1.54 13.80 25.45
N ILE A 178 2.52 13.04 24.93
CA ILE A 178 2.76 12.93 23.49
C ILE A 178 1.55 12.31 22.79
N ASP A 179 0.95 11.22 23.30
CA ASP A 179 -0.25 10.61 22.68
C ASP A 179 -1.41 11.61 22.54
N CYS A 180 -1.61 12.45 23.55
CA CYS A 180 -2.59 13.52 23.50
C CYS A 180 -2.22 14.59 22.45
N GLN A 181 -0.94 14.96 22.37
CA GLN A 181 -0.43 15.88 21.35
C GLN A 181 -0.50 15.29 19.94
N LEU A 182 -0.39 13.98 19.73
CA LEU A 182 -0.48 13.33 18.42
C LEU A 182 -1.93 12.95 18.04
N THR A 183 -2.90 13.12 18.95
CA THR A 183 -4.30 12.78 18.69
C THR A 183 -4.90 13.62 17.54
N GLY A 184 -4.97 13.01 16.35
CA GLY A 184 -5.60 13.58 15.16
C GLY A 184 -4.67 14.39 14.26
N SER A 185 -3.35 14.44 14.52
CA SER A 185 -2.39 15.08 13.61
C SER A 185 -2.04 14.19 12.43
N ALA A 186 -1.35 14.79 11.47
CA ALA A 186 -0.66 14.13 10.36
C ALA A 186 0.53 13.25 10.77
N ASP A 187 0.95 13.30 12.03
CA ASP A 187 2.19 12.68 12.47
C ASP A 187 2.12 11.15 12.40
N ILE A 188 3.26 10.55 12.04
CA ILE A 188 3.41 9.11 11.97
C ILE A 188 4.22 8.68 13.20
N ASP A 189 3.51 8.11 14.17
CA ASP A 189 4.09 7.61 15.41
C ASP A 189 4.66 6.19 15.21
N LEU A 190 5.97 6.04 15.38
CA LEU A 190 6.70 4.77 15.32
C LEU A 190 7.18 4.31 16.72
N ARG A 191 6.84 5.05 17.79
CA ARG A 191 7.22 4.68 19.15
C ARG A 191 6.66 3.31 19.52
N GLY A 192 7.41 2.57 20.33
CA GLY A 192 7.03 1.23 20.77
C GLY A 192 7.24 0.12 19.73
N LEU A 193 7.64 0.43 18.49
CA LEU A 193 8.12 -0.57 17.55
C LEU A 193 9.50 -1.11 17.99
N PRO A 194 9.79 -2.41 17.75
CA PRO A 194 11.14 -2.94 17.91
C PRO A 194 12.17 -2.12 17.11
N PRO A 195 13.42 -1.91 17.61
CA PRO A 195 14.37 -0.99 17.00
C PRO A 195 14.65 -1.23 15.51
N GLN A 196 14.76 -2.48 15.08
CA GLN A 196 14.96 -2.81 13.67
C GLN A 196 13.71 -2.51 12.84
N LEU A 197 12.52 -2.86 13.35
CA LEU A 197 11.26 -2.60 12.66
C LEU A 197 10.99 -1.10 12.51
N MET A 198 11.34 -0.29 13.51
CA MET A 198 11.32 1.16 13.41
C MET A 198 12.20 1.64 12.25
N LEU A 199 13.46 1.18 12.17
CA LEU A 199 14.36 1.52 11.06
C LEU A 199 13.81 1.08 9.69
N GLU A 200 13.14 -0.08 9.62
CA GLU A 200 12.49 -0.56 8.40
C GLU A 200 11.36 0.37 7.94
N PHE A 201 10.52 0.87 8.87
CA PHE A 201 9.50 1.88 8.57
C PHE A 201 10.12 3.22 8.18
N GLN A 202 11.14 3.68 8.90
CA GLN A 202 11.87 4.92 8.58
C GLN A 202 12.50 4.85 7.18
N TYR A 203 13.10 3.72 6.82
CA TYR A 203 13.60 3.47 5.47
C TYR A 203 12.48 3.50 4.42
N ALA A 204 11.33 2.91 4.72
CA ALA A 204 10.18 2.92 3.81
C ALA A 204 9.60 4.33 3.62
N LEU A 205 9.51 5.14 4.68
CA LEU A 205 9.12 6.54 4.63
C LEU A 205 10.07 7.36 3.77
N GLN A 206 11.38 7.23 4.01
CA GLN A 206 12.41 7.89 3.22
C GLN A 206 12.28 7.55 1.73
N ARG A 207 12.20 6.25 1.40
CA ARG A 207 12.08 5.82 0.01
C ARG A 207 10.81 6.36 -0.64
N ARG A 208 9.70 6.38 0.11
CA ARG A 208 8.41 6.90 -0.35
C ARG A 208 8.53 8.38 -0.69
N HIS A 209 9.10 9.17 0.22
CA HIS A 209 9.41 10.59 0.03
C HIS A 209 10.29 10.83 -1.21
N ASP A 210 11.34 10.02 -1.40
CA ASP A 210 12.30 10.21 -2.50
C ASP A 210 11.74 9.85 -3.87
N GLN A 211 10.91 8.82 -3.95
CA GLN A 211 10.36 8.37 -5.22
C GLN A 211 9.36 9.37 -5.82
N ARG A 212 8.55 10.04 -4.98
CA ARG A 212 7.49 10.97 -5.41
C ARG A 212 6.55 10.41 -6.50
N LEU A 213 6.46 9.09 -6.63
CA LEU A 213 5.68 8.40 -7.68
C LEU A 213 4.22 8.16 -7.28
N ARG A 214 3.96 8.00 -5.98
CA ARG A 214 2.64 7.65 -5.44
C ARG A 214 2.43 8.32 -4.09
N THR A 215 1.31 8.97 -3.94
CA THR A 215 0.88 9.56 -2.68
C THR A 215 0.39 8.49 -1.70
N VAL A 216 0.54 8.75 -0.40
CA VAL A 216 -0.04 7.95 0.67
C VAL A 216 -0.50 8.88 1.79
N SER A 217 -1.73 8.71 2.27
CA SER A 217 -2.18 9.47 3.44
C SER A 217 -1.50 8.95 4.70
N THR A 218 -1.12 9.86 5.58
CA THR A 218 -0.49 9.55 6.87
C THR A 218 -1.36 8.65 7.74
N GLN A 219 -2.69 8.77 7.65
CA GLN A 219 -3.64 7.86 8.31
C GLN A 219 -3.44 6.40 7.88
N PHE A 220 -3.15 6.15 6.61
CA PHE A 220 -2.91 4.80 6.10
C PHE A 220 -1.56 4.24 6.53
N VAL A 221 -0.56 5.11 6.73
CA VAL A 221 0.71 4.70 7.33
C VAL A 221 0.52 4.35 8.80
N ALA A 222 -0.20 5.19 9.56
CA ALA A 222 -0.55 4.91 10.96
C ALA A 222 -1.34 3.60 11.11
N GLU A 223 -2.28 3.32 10.21
CA GLU A 223 -2.97 2.02 10.16
C GLU A 223 -1.98 0.87 9.93
N ALA A 224 -1.03 1.02 9.00
CA ALA A 224 -0.02 0.00 8.74
C ALA A 224 0.87 -0.25 9.97
N VAL A 225 1.29 0.79 10.67
CA VAL A 225 2.04 0.70 11.93
C VAL A 225 1.24 -0.06 12.99
N HIS A 226 -0.01 0.35 13.23
CA HIS A 226 -0.89 -0.32 14.20
C HIS A 226 -1.08 -1.82 13.87
N ARG A 227 -1.22 -2.17 12.60
CA ARG A 227 -1.37 -3.57 12.15
C ARG A 227 -0.11 -4.39 12.41
N VAL A 228 1.07 -3.82 12.18
CA VAL A 228 2.35 -4.50 12.45
C VAL A 228 2.56 -4.67 13.95
N THR A 229 2.25 -3.64 14.75
CA THR A 229 2.30 -3.73 16.22
C THR A 229 1.40 -4.83 16.74
N ALA A 230 0.16 -4.91 16.23
CA ALA A 230 -0.79 -5.96 16.60
C ALA A 230 -0.34 -7.37 16.16
N ALA A 231 0.47 -7.48 15.10
CA ALA A 231 1.05 -8.74 14.64
C ALA A 231 2.23 -9.20 15.51
N GLY A 232 2.82 -8.33 16.34
CA GLY A 232 3.91 -8.67 17.25
C GLY A 232 5.20 -9.12 16.56
N VAL A 233 5.45 -8.65 15.33
CA VAL A 233 6.65 -9.00 14.55
C VAL A 233 7.83 -8.10 14.89
N SER A 234 9.05 -8.59 14.67
CA SER A 234 10.30 -7.88 14.90
C SER A 234 10.89 -7.26 13.63
N SER A 235 10.42 -7.71 12.47
CA SER A 235 10.75 -7.23 11.13
C SER A 235 9.55 -7.40 10.19
N LEU A 236 9.44 -6.53 9.18
CA LEU A 236 8.48 -6.68 8.08
C LEU A 236 8.71 -7.99 7.30
N LEU A 237 9.93 -8.52 7.35
CA LEU A 237 10.35 -9.74 6.67
C LEU A 237 9.96 -11.03 7.40
N ASP A 238 9.52 -10.94 8.67
CA ASP A 238 9.06 -12.10 9.47
C ASP A 238 7.80 -12.74 8.87
N CYS A 239 7.05 -11.97 8.08
CA CYS A 239 5.87 -12.43 7.37
C CYS A 239 6.06 -12.38 5.84
N SER A 240 5.53 -13.39 5.17
CA SER A 240 5.46 -13.43 3.71
C SER A 240 4.46 -12.40 3.17
N PRO A 241 4.58 -11.99 1.89
CA PRO A 241 3.60 -11.09 1.27
C PRO A 241 2.16 -11.61 1.35
N ASP A 242 1.97 -12.93 1.28
CA ASP A 242 0.63 -13.53 1.34
C ASP A 242 0.09 -13.59 2.77
N GLN A 243 0.96 -13.79 3.78
CA GLN A 243 0.58 -13.64 5.19
C GLN A 243 0.13 -12.21 5.49
N TRP A 244 0.89 -11.20 5.02
CA TRP A 244 0.47 -9.81 5.13
C TRP A 244 -0.88 -9.57 4.45
N ARG A 245 -1.07 -10.00 3.19
CA ARG A 245 -2.36 -9.87 2.51
C ARG A 245 -3.52 -10.51 3.28
N ALA A 246 -3.27 -11.66 3.92
CA ALA A 246 -4.28 -12.33 4.72
C ALA A 246 -4.66 -11.56 5.99
N MET A 247 -3.76 -10.76 6.57
CA MET A 247 -4.05 -9.95 7.76
C MET A 247 -4.94 -8.72 7.47
N PHE A 248 -4.97 -8.23 6.23
CA PHE A 248 -5.79 -7.08 5.81
C PHE A 248 -7.12 -7.51 5.15
N ARG A 249 -7.64 -8.71 5.47
CA ARG A 249 -8.83 -9.32 4.82
C ARG A 249 -10.10 -8.49 5.00
N ALA A 250 -10.38 -7.67 4.00
CA ALA A 250 -11.72 -7.26 3.52
C ALA A 250 -11.55 -6.42 2.24
N ARG A 251 -10.50 -5.59 2.17
CA ARG A 251 -10.07 -4.84 0.98
C ARG A 251 -8.65 -4.35 1.23
N MET A 252 -7.72 -4.60 0.30
CA MET A 252 -6.39 -3.99 0.35
C MET A 252 -6.54 -2.48 0.14
N HIS A 253 -6.59 -1.74 1.24
CA HIS A 253 -6.56 -0.28 1.23
C HIS A 253 -5.11 0.22 1.14
N ALA A 254 -4.94 1.54 0.98
CA ALA A 254 -3.62 2.14 0.72
C ALA A 254 -2.57 1.82 1.80
N GLY A 255 -2.97 1.58 3.06
CA GLY A 255 -2.06 1.18 4.13
C GLY A 255 -1.43 -0.21 3.91
N GLY A 256 -2.23 -1.20 3.48
CA GLY A 256 -1.72 -2.52 3.14
C GLY A 256 -0.81 -2.50 1.91
N ILE A 257 -1.10 -1.64 0.93
CA ILE A 257 -0.23 -1.44 -0.24
C ILE A 257 1.11 -0.83 0.20
N PHE A 258 1.07 0.22 1.02
CA PHE A 258 2.26 0.83 1.59
C PHE A 258 3.12 -0.20 2.34
N LEU A 259 2.50 -1.06 3.17
CA LEU A 259 3.22 -2.08 3.92
C LEU A 259 3.91 -3.11 3.01
N LEU A 260 3.24 -3.56 1.95
CA LEU A 260 3.85 -4.48 0.98
C LEU A 260 5.01 -3.83 0.22
N ASP A 261 4.88 -2.54 -0.10
CA ASP A 261 5.95 -1.75 -0.72
C ASP A 261 7.14 -1.56 0.23
N ALA A 262 6.87 -1.27 1.50
CA ALA A 262 7.87 -1.14 2.56
C ALA A 262 8.65 -2.45 2.74
N ARG A 263 7.94 -3.57 2.86
CA ARG A 263 8.53 -4.90 2.94
C ARG A 263 9.40 -5.21 1.72
N GLU A 264 8.91 -4.95 0.50
CA GLU A 264 9.71 -5.15 -0.72
C GLU A 264 10.97 -4.28 -0.71
N ALA A 265 10.87 -3.03 -0.25
CA ALA A 265 12.02 -2.13 -0.15
C ALA A 265 13.09 -2.67 0.81
N VAL A 266 12.68 -3.14 1.99
CA VAL A 266 13.57 -3.73 2.98
C VAL A 266 14.20 -5.03 2.45
N GLU A 267 13.42 -5.86 1.75
CA GLU A 267 13.92 -7.07 1.12
C GLU A 267 14.97 -6.76 0.04
N MET A 268 14.74 -5.74 -0.79
CA MET A 268 15.71 -5.27 -1.79
C MET A 268 16.98 -4.72 -1.15
N LEU A 269 16.88 -4.06 0.00
CA LEU A 269 18.05 -3.58 0.73
C LEU A 269 18.86 -4.76 1.30
N ARG A 270 18.17 -5.76 1.88
CA ARG A 270 18.77 -6.98 2.43
C ARG A 270 19.46 -7.80 1.35
N ASP A 271 18.72 -8.15 0.30
CA ASP A 271 19.13 -9.16 -0.68
C ASP A 271 19.86 -8.55 -1.87
N GLY A 272 19.67 -7.25 -2.14
CA GLY A 272 20.09 -6.61 -3.39
C GLY A 272 19.03 -6.74 -4.50
N THR A 273 19.40 -6.35 -5.71
CA THR A 273 18.51 -6.34 -6.88
C THR A 273 19.17 -6.99 -8.10
N GLY A 274 18.37 -7.20 -9.15
CA GLY A 274 18.87 -7.71 -10.44
C GLY A 274 18.91 -9.23 -10.56
N TRP A 275 19.59 -9.68 -11.62
CA TRP A 275 19.56 -11.07 -12.07
C TRP A 275 20.10 -12.06 -11.05
N GLU A 276 21.16 -11.72 -10.33
CA GLU A 276 21.77 -12.62 -9.35
C GLU A 276 20.85 -12.93 -8.17
N ILE A 277 19.85 -12.09 -7.90
CA ILE A 277 18.86 -12.32 -6.85
C ILE A 277 17.58 -12.94 -7.41
N GLU A 278 17.04 -12.36 -8.47
CA GLU A 278 15.75 -12.79 -9.01
C GLU A 278 15.85 -14.16 -9.68
N TYR A 279 16.98 -14.51 -10.33
CA TYR A 279 17.12 -15.76 -11.09
C TYR A 279 16.89 -17.02 -10.25
N HIS A 280 17.33 -17.02 -8.99
CA HIS A 280 17.15 -18.16 -8.09
C HIS A 280 15.71 -18.34 -7.62
N ARG A 281 14.87 -17.30 -7.70
CA ARG A 281 13.47 -17.33 -7.28
C ARG A 281 12.59 -18.02 -8.32
N ASP A 282 11.47 -18.59 -7.87
CA ASP A 282 10.42 -19.11 -8.76
C ASP A 282 9.43 -18.03 -9.21
N VAL A 283 9.52 -16.83 -8.65
CA VAL A 283 8.78 -15.66 -9.09
C VAL A 283 9.76 -14.53 -9.34
N TRP A 284 9.90 -14.12 -10.60
CA TRP A 284 10.77 -12.99 -10.97
C TRP A 284 9.99 -11.69 -10.99
N ARG A 285 10.51 -10.69 -10.29
CA ARG A 285 9.98 -9.33 -10.26
C ARG A 285 10.65 -8.48 -11.33
N LEU A 286 9.96 -8.26 -12.44
CA LEU A 286 10.57 -7.65 -13.62
C LEU A 286 10.97 -6.18 -13.39
N HIS A 287 10.27 -5.46 -12.50
CA HIS A 287 10.63 -4.08 -12.12
C HIS A 287 11.93 -3.99 -11.32
N LEU A 288 12.51 -5.11 -10.89
CA LEU A 288 13.79 -5.17 -10.18
C LEU A 288 14.94 -5.62 -11.09
N LEU A 289 14.67 -5.89 -12.36
CA LEU A 289 15.66 -6.34 -13.33
C LEU A 289 16.18 -5.16 -14.15
N PRO A 290 17.48 -4.83 -14.08
CA PRO A 290 18.05 -3.75 -14.87
C PRO A 290 17.99 -4.09 -16.37
N GLY A 291 17.65 -3.10 -17.19
CA GLY A 291 17.63 -3.21 -18.66
C GLY A 291 16.43 -3.93 -19.26
N VAL A 292 15.47 -4.38 -18.45
CA VAL A 292 14.21 -4.97 -18.96
C VAL A 292 13.21 -3.86 -19.29
N ASP A 293 12.87 -3.72 -20.56
CA ASP A 293 11.84 -2.79 -21.01
C ASP A 293 10.44 -3.30 -20.64
N ILE A 294 9.79 -2.59 -19.71
CA ILE A 294 8.42 -2.88 -19.25
C ILE A 294 7.37 -2.14 -20.13
N GLY A 295 7.83 -1.43 -21.16
CA GLY A 295 7.02 -0.75 -22.16
C GLY A 295 6.68 0.69 -21.78
N PRO A 296 6.52 1.59 -22.78
CA PRO A 296 6.11 2.97 -22.55
C PRO A 296 4.58 3.04 -22.40
N GLY A 297 4.11 3.43 -21.22
CA GLY A 297 2.70 3.82 -21.04
C GLY A 297 2.02 3.13 -19.87
N ARG A 298 1.76 3.94 -18.84
CA ARG A 298 1.21 3.64 -17.51
C ARG A 298 2.18 2.95 -16.54
N PRO A 299 2.17 3.35 -15.25
CA PRO A 299 2.80 2.57 -14.19
C PRO A 299 2.10 1.22 -14.14
N THR A 300 2.64 0.25 -14.87
CA THR A 300 2.12 -1.11 -14.95
C THR A 300 2.11 -1.70 -13.55
N GLU A 301 1.06 -2.46 -13.23
CA GLU A 301 1.10 -3.37 -12.08
C GLU A 301 2.43 -4.13 -12.14
N ARG A 302 3.12 -4.23 -10.99
CA ARG A 302 4.40 -4.93 -10.86
C ARG A 302 4.36 -6.24 -11.64
N ALA A 303 5.06 -6.29 -12.76
CA ALA A 303 4.99 -7.42 -13.67
C ALA A 303 5.83 -8.58 -13.10
N HIS A 304 5.19 -9.75 -12.96
CA HIS A 304 5.82 -10.94 -12.41
C HIS A 304 5.84 -12.08 -13.42
N LEU A 305 6.94 -12.84 -13.46
CA LEU A 305 7.03 -14.13 -14.13
C LEU A 305 7.00 -15.26 -13.10
N ARG A 306 5.94 -16.07 -13.15
CA ARG A 306 5.61 -17.12 -12.17
C ARG A 306 5.99 -18.51 -12.68
N PHE A 307 7.21 -18.95 -12.39
CA PHE A 307 7.75 -20.27 -12.75
C PHE A 307 7.24 -21.40 -11.86
N ASP A 308 6.69 -21.08 -10.69
CA ASP A 308 5.95 -21.98 -9.81
C ASP A 308 4.73 -22.64 -10.51
N ARG A 309 4.27 -22.08 -11.64
CA ARG A 309 3.25 -22.67 -12.50
C ARG A 309 3.73 -23.87 -13.34
N ILE A 310 5.03 -24.10 -13.42
CA ILE A 310 5.63 -25.24 -14.14
C ILE A 310 5.94 -26.33 -13.12
N ALA A 311 5.31 -27.49 -13.26
CA ALA A 311 5.45 -28.61 -12.33
C ALA A 311 6.80 -29.34 -12.48
N GLN A 312 7.29 -29.53 -13.71
CA GLN A 312 8.51 -30.29 -14.00
C GLN A 312 9.78 -29.46 -13.67
N PRO A 313 10.67 -29.91 -12.78
CA PRO A 313 11.87 -29.16 -12.40
C PRO A 313 12.82 -28.87 -13.57
N TRP A 314 13.03 -29.85 -14.47
CA TRP A 314 13.88 -29.68 -15.66
C TRP A 314 13.33 -28.60 -16.60
N LEU A 315 12.01 -28.59 -16.82
CA LEU A 315 11.35 -27.61 -17.67
C LEU A 315 11.44 -26.22 -17.03
N ARG A 316 11.28 -26.14 -15.70
CA ARG A 316 11.40 -24.88 -14.95
C ARG A 316 12.81 -24.31 -15.07
N ALA A 317 13.85 -25.13 -14.90
CA ALA A 317 15.24 -24.71 -15.00
C ALA A 317 15.58 -24.19 -16.42
N LEU A 318 15.17 -24.94 -17.46
CA LEU A 318 15.36 -24.52 -18.85
C LEU A 318 14.54 -23.28 -19.20
N ALA A 319 13.31 -23.16 -18.72
CA ALA A 319 12.46 -21.99 -18.90
C ALA A 319 13.10 -20.73 -18.30
N LYS A 320 13.64 -20.83 -17.08
CA LYS A 320 14.38 -19.74 -16.44
C LYS A 320 15.57 -19.34 -17.30
N ARG A 321 16.45 -20.28 -17.66
CA ARG A 321 17.62 -19.99 -18.52
C ARG A 321 17.23 -19.32 -19.84
N TRP A 322 16.18 -19.83 -20.50
CA TRP A 322 15.67 -19.32 -21.76
C TRP A 322 15.14 -17.88 -21.65
N LEU A 323 14.29 -17.61 -20.65
CA LEU A 323 13.72 -16.29 -20.47
C LEU A 323 14.76 -15.28 -19.98
N ARG A 324 15.74 -15.68 -19.15
CA ARG A 324 16.87 -14.81 -18.78
C ARG A 324 17.63 -14.34 -20.01
N LEU A 325 18.02 -15.26 -20.90
CA LEU A 325 18.74 -14.92 -22.13
C LEU A 325 17.92 -13.91 -22.96
N ARG A 326 16.65 -14.22 -23.23
CA ARG A 326 15.82 -13.39 -24.11
C ARG A 326 15.54 -12.01 -23.52
N LEU A 327 15.23 -11.93 -22.22
CA LEU A 327 15.04 -10.65 -21.52
C LEU A 327 16.32 -9.82 -21.52
N SER A 328 17.48 -10.44 -21.28
CA SER A 328 18.78 -9.77 -21.35
C SER A 328 19.14 -9.31 -22.77
N SER A 329 18.55 -9.93 -23.79
CA SER A 329 18.67 -9.53 -25.21
C SER A 329 17.59 -8.54 -25.67
N GLY A 330 16.84 -7.92 -24.74
CA GLY A 330 15.86 -6.87 -25.05
C GLY A 330 14.45 -7.37 -25.42
N LEU A 331 14.10 -8.61 -25.10
CA LEU A 331 12.72 -9.09 -25.23
C LEU A 331 11.80 -8.32 -24.27
N SER A 332 10.64 -7.89 -24.74
CA SER A 332 9.67 -7.21 -23.87
C SER A 332 9.07 -8.14 -22.82
N ALA A 333 8.73 -7.57 -21.65
CA ALA A 333 8.07 -8.28 -20.55
C ALA A 333 6.78 -8.99 -21.00
N ALA A 334 6.01 -8.38 -21.92
CA ALA A 334 4.78 -8.96 -22.44
C ALA A 334 5.02 -10.26 -23.24
N ILE A 335 6.06 -10.29 -24.08
CA ILE A 335 6.40 -11.49 -24.85
C ILE A 335 7.00 -12.56 -23.94
N ALA A 336 7.81 -12.17 -22.96
CA ALA A 336 8.33 -13.10 -21.96
C ALA A 336 7.20 -13.79 -21.17
N LYS A 337 6.18 -13.02 -20.77
CA LYS A 337 4.98 -13.56 -20.11
C LYS A 337 4.22 -14.54 -21.02
N ALA A 338 4.02 -14.19 -22.29
CA ALA A 338 3.38 -15.08 -23.26
C ALA A 338 4.19 -16.38 -23.48
N GLY A 339 5.52 -16.30 -23.48
CA GLY A 339 6.40 -17.46 -23.51
C GLY A 339 6.25 -18.35 -22.28
N LEU A 340 6.25 -17.77 -21.08
CA LEU A 340 6.03 -18.52 -19.85
C LEU A 340 4.63 -19.14 -19.78
N ASP A 341 3.59 -18.43 -20.24
CA ASP A 341 2.23 -18.96 -20.35
C ASP A 341 2.15 -20.17 -21.28
N ALA A 342 2.91 -20.17 -22.38
CA ALA A 342 3.02 -21.32 -23.28
C ALA A 342 3.66 -22.53 -22.59
N LEU A 343 4.75 -22.32 -21.84
CA LEU A 343 5.45 -23.38 -21.12
C LEU A 343 4.64 -23.92 -19.94
N ALA A 344 3.93 -23.06 -19.22
CA ALA A 344 2.99 -23.48 -18.18
C ALA A 344 1.82 -24.30 -18.77
N CYS A 345 1.35 -23.93 -19.97
CA CYS A 345 0.40 -24.74 -20.73
C CYS A 345 1.02 -26.12 -20.99
N PHE A 346 2.18 -26.19 -21.63
CA PHE A 346 2.86 -27.46 -21.92
C PHE A 346 3.09 -28.32 -20.68
N SER A 347 3.50 -27.71 -19.56
CA SER A 347 3.67 -28.36 -18.27
C SER A 347 2.41 -29.10 -17.79
N GLN A 348 1.21 -28.52 -17.98
CA GLN A 348 -0.04 -29.20 -17.63
C GLN A 348 -0.23 -30.50 -18.41
N LEU A 349 0.07 -30.47 -19.72
CA LEU A 349 0.03 -31.68 -20.55
C LEU A 349 1.06 -32.71 -20.09
N LEU A 350 2.30 -32.29 -19.82
CA LEU A 350 3.36 -33.18 -19.34
C LEU A 350 2.95 -33.89 -18.05
N THR A 351 2.31 -33.16 -17.12
CA THR A 351 1.76 -33.73 -15.88
C THR A 351 0.70 -34.78 -16.18
N THR A 352 -0.25 -34.51 -17.09
CA THR A 352 -1.27 -35.51 -17.47
C THR A 352 -0.69 -36.70 -18.23
N ALA A 353 0.40 -36.51 -18.97
CA ALA A 353 1.06 -37.57 -19.73
C ALA A 353 2.07 -38.38 -18.91
N GLY A 354 2.39 -37.96 -17.68
CA GLY A 354 3.37 -38.64 -16.82
C GLY A 354 4.82 -38.45 -17.27
N VAL A 355 5.12 -37.40 -18.04
CA VAL A 355 6.47 -37.17 -18.58
C VAL A 355 7.40 -36.63 -17.51
N THR A 356 8.53 -37.29 -17.31
CA THR A 356 9.47 -37.00 -16.21
C THR A 356 10.77 -36.35 -16.67
N ALA A 357 11.17 -36.54 -17.93
CA ALA A 357 12.41 -36.03 -18.49
C ALA A 357 12.22 -35.39 -19.88
N LEU A 358 13.19 -34.55 -20.29
CA LEU A 358 13.21 -33.93 -21.61
C LEU A 358 13.37 -34.96 -22.74
N ALA A 359 14.07 -36.06 -22.48
CA ALA A 359 14.29 -37.17 -23.43
C ALA A 359 12.99 -37.80 -23.95
N GLU A 360 11.93 -37.74 -23.15
CA GLU A 360 10.61 -38.30 -23.48
C GLU A 360 9.75 -37.34 -24.33
N VAL A 361 10.23 -36.11 -24.56
CA VAL A 361 9.55 -35.14 -25.41
C VAL A 361 9.81 -35.50 -26.87
N ASP A 362 8.98 -36.37 -27.42
CA ASP A 362 9.04 -36.84 -28.80
C ASP A 362 8.00 -36.15 -29.70
N ARG A 363 7.98 -36.54 -30.97
CA ARG A 363 7.03 -36.00 -31.95
C ARG A 363 5.56 -36.32 -31.61
N PRO A 364 5.17 -37.58 -31.31
CA PRO A 364 3.82 -37.90 -30.86
C PRO A 364 3.32 -37.03 -29.71
N LEU A 365 4.17 -36.73 -28.72
CA LEU A 365 3.82 -35.86 -27.61
C LEU A 365 3.54 -34.42 -28.06
N LEU A 366 4.33 -33.88 -28.99
CA LEU A 366 4.09 -32.55 -29.57
C LEU A 366 2.81 -32.51 -30.41
N GLU A 367 2.46 -33.58 -31.13
CA GLU A 367 1.19 -33.69 -31.86
C GLU A 367 0.00 -33.71 -30.89
N ARG A 368 0.11 -34.46 -29.77
CA ARG A 368 -0.86 -34.41 -28.67
C ARG A 368 -0.97 -33.02 -28.06
N HIS A 369 0.15 -32.27 -27.98
CA HIS A 369 0.13 -30.89 -27.52
C HIS A 369 -0.64 -29.95 -28.44
N LEU A 370 -0.53 -30.11 -29.77
CA LEU A 370 -1.32 -29.34 -30.73
C LEU A 370 -2.83 -29.55 -30.50
N ALA A 371 -3.25 -30.81 -30.35
CA ALA A 371 -4.64 -31.14 -30.05
C ALA A 371 -5.09 -30.53 -28.72
N TRP A 372 -4.25 -30.62 -27.69
CA TRP A 372 -4.53 -30.07 -26.37
C TRP A 372 -4.69 -28.55 -26.37
N VAL A 373 -3.82 -27.81 -27.07
CA VAL A 373 -3.94 -26.34 -27.23
C VAL A 373 -5.18 -25.97 -28.04
N ASN A 374 -5.52 -26.75 -29.07
CA ASN A 374 -6.71 -26.50 -29.90
C ASN A 374 -8.02 -26.73 -29.14
N ASN A 375 -8.07 -27.72 -28.25
CA ASN A 375 -9.23 -27.98 -27.38
C ASN A 375 -9.28 -27.04 -26.15
N GLY A 376 -8.17 -26.37 -25.83
CA GLY A 376 -8.09 -25.43 -24.73
C GLY A 376 -8.85 -24.10 -24.98
N LYS A 377 -9.10 -23.38 -23.89
CA LYS A 377 -9.69 -22.03 -23.89
C LYS A 377 -8.74 -21.00 -24.53
N GLY A 378 -9.32 -20.04 -25.25
CA GLY A 378 -8.62 -18.90 -25.86
C GLY A 378 -8.85 -18.78 -27.37
N GLY A 379 -8.71 -17.56 -27.90
CA GLY A 379 -8.82 -17.30 -29.34
C GLY A 379 -7.63 -17.83 -30.16
N LEU A 380 -7.78 -17.83 -31.49
CA LEU A 380 -6.78 -18.36 -32.43
C LEU A 380 -5.38 -17.73 -32.24
N GLY A 381 -5.31 -16.43 -31.94
CA GLY A 381 -4.04 -15.73 -31.70
C GLY A 381 -3.26 -16.24 -30.48
N VAL A 382 -3.97 -16.51 -29.37
CA VAL A 382 -3.37 -17.08 -28.15
C VAL A 382 -2.86 -18.49 -28.42
N LYS A 383 -3.66 -19.31 -29.13
CA LYS A 383 -3.28 -20.68 -29.53
C LYS A 383 -2.01 -20.69 -30.40
N LYS A 384 -1.96 -19.85 -31.44
CA LYS A 384 -0.77 -19.66 -32.28
C LYS A 384 0.45 -19.23 -31.47
N THR A 385 0.26 -18.31 -30.52
CA THR A 385 1.35 -17.82 -29.64
C THR A 385 1.91 -18.95 -28.77
N ARG A 386 1.05 -19.78 -28.16
CA ARG A 386 1.49 -20.92 -27.35
C ARG A 386 2.36 -21.89 -28.14
N ILE A 387 1.89 -22.29 -29.32
CA ILE A 387 2.63 -23.21 -30.20
C ILE A 387 3.95 -22.59 -30.66
N GLY A 388 3.92 -21.32 -31.11
CA GLY A 388 5.11 -20.62 -31.60
C GLY A 388 6.18 -20.42 -30.53
N GLN A 389 5.79 -20.08 -29.29
CA GLN A 389 6.73 -19.92 -28.18
C GLN A 389 7.35 -21.26 -27.76
N LEU A 390 6.55 -22.33 -27.68
CA LEU A 390 7.07 -23.66 -27.38
C LEU A 390 8.05 -24.14 -28.47
N ASN A 391 7.72 -23.92 -29.75
CA ASN A 391 8.63 -24.26 -30.85
C ASN A 391 9.96 -23.48 -30.75
N THR A 392 9.88 -22.18 -30.44
CA THR A 392 11.06 -21.34 -30.25
C THR A 392 11.92 -21.85 -29.09
N PHE A 393 11.30 -22.21 -27.96
CA PHE A 393 11.98 -22.77 -26.80
C PHE A 393 12.73 -24.07 -27.14
N LEU A 394 12.07 -25.05 -27.77
CA LEU A 394 12.70 -26.32 -28.15
C LEU A 394 13.82 -26.13 -29.18
N ARG A 395 13.68 -25.16 -30.08
CA ARG A 395 14.74 -24.80 -31.03
C ARG A 395 15.92 -24.16 -30.31
N ASP A 396 15.68 -23.27 -29.36
CA ASP A 396 16.73 -22.56 -28.63
C ASP A 396 17.52 -23.50 -27.71
N ILE A 397 16.86 -24.50 -27.09
CA ILE A 397 17.54 -25.58 -26.35
C ILE A 397 18.61 -26.24 -27.23
N ARG A 398 18.22 -26.64 -28.46
CA ARG A 398 19.13 -27.26 -29.42
C ARG A 398 20.22 -26.31 -29.89
N ARG A 399 19.82 -25.09 -30.26
CA ARG A 399 20.74 -24.08 -30.79
C ARG A 399 21.86 -23.76 -29.81
N HIS A 400 21.57 -23.75 -28.51
CA HIS A 400 22.52 -23.38 -27.47
C HIS A 400 23.10 -24.58 -26.70
N GLY A 401 22.74 -25.82 -27.07
CA GLY A 401 23.23 -27.04 -26.40
C GLY A 401 22.97 -27.03 -24.89
N TRP A 402 21.77 -26.59 -24.47
CA TRP A 402 21.45 -26.52 -23.03
C TRP A 402 21.14 -27.88 -22.42
N ASP A 403 20.68 -28.81 -23.24
CA ASP A 403 20.37 -30.19 -22.88
C ASP A 403 20.40 -31.03 -24.17
N ASP A 404 21.23 -32.08 -24.19
CA ASP A 404 21.46 -32.92 -25.37
C ASP A 404 20.50 -34.12 -25.45
N THR A 405 19.62 -34.29 -24.47
CA THR A 405 18.68 -35.42 -24.41
C THR A 405 17.44 -35.21 -25.27
N LEU A 406 17.16 -33.96 -25.70
CA LEU A 406 15.98 -33.62 -26.50
C LEU A 406 16.03 -34.31 -27.88
N PRO A 407 15.10 -35.22 -28.21
CA PRO A 407 15.11 -35.92 -29.49
C PRO A 407 15.08 -34.96 -30.69
N GLY A 408 15.88 -35.22 -31.71
CA GLY A 408 15.93 -34.39 -32.93
C GLY A 408 14.58 -34.31 -33.68
N THR A 409 13.71 -35.29 -33.49
CA THR A 409 12.36 -35.37 -34.07
C THR A 409 11.33 -34.46 -33.38
N ALA A 410 11.63 -33.94 -32.20
CA ALA A 410 10.72 -33.12 -31.40
C ALA A 410 10.67 -31.65 -31.88
N ALA A 411 10.19 -31.45 -33.10
CA ALA A 411 10.06 -30.14 -33.72
C ALA A 411 8.66 -29.96 -34.33
N PHE A 412 8.15 -28.73 -34.31
CA PHE A 412 6.93 -28.39 -35.05
C PHE A 412 7.31 -28.10 -36.51
N PHE A 413 6.95 -29.02 -37.39
CA PHE A 413 7.08 -28.79 -38.83
C PHE A 413 5.87 -27.99 -39.31
N PRO A 414 6.07 -26.94 -40.14
CA PRO A 414 4.97 -26.40 -40.91
C PRO A 414 4.36 -27.57 -41.70
N ALA A 415 3.04 -27.73 -41.66
CA ALA A 415 2.40 -28.59 -42.64
C ALA A 415 2.88 -28.09 -44.01
N THR A 416 3.53 -28.96 -44.78
CA THR A 416 3.85 -28.68 -46.17
C THR A 416 2.59 -28.10 -46.80
N PRO A 417 2.62 -26.88 -47.36
CA PRO A 417 1.45 -26.37 -48.03
C PRO A 417 1.12 -27.38 -49.13
N HIS A 418 0.00 -28.09 -48.98
CA HIS A 418 -0.55 -28.85 -50.09
C HIS A 418 -0.71 -27.84 -51.21
N ARG A 419 0.11 -28.04 -52.26
CA ARG A 419 0.04 -27.28 -53.49
C ARG A 419 -1.33 -27.60 -54.08
N PHE A 420 -2.34 -26.80 -53.77
CA PHE A 420 -3.61 -26.86 -54.47
C PHE A 420 -3.29 -26.69 -55.97
N PRO A 421 -3.76 -27.59 -56.84
CA PRO A 421 -3.60 -27.38 -58.26
C PRO A 421 -4.31 -26.07 -58.61
N ARG A 422 -3.59 -25.19 -59.30
CA ARG A 422 -4.16 -23.96 -59.88
C ARG A 422 -5.35 -24.38 -60.75
N SER A 423 -6.57 -24.14 -60.29
CA SER A 423 -7.72 -24.12 -61.19
C SER A 423 -7.57 -22.89 -62.07
N SER A 424 -7.62 -23.15 -63.37
CA SER A 424 -7.62 -22.18 -64.45
C SER A 424 -8.66 -21.10 -64.21
N THR A 425 -8.21 -19.85 -64.33
CA THR A 425 -9.05 -18.66 -64.50
C THR A 425 -9.99 -18.85 -65.68
N ALA A 426 -11.27 -19.07 -65.41
CA ALA A 426 -12.34 -18.71 -66.34
C ALA A 426 -12.62 -17.21 -66.13
N VAL A 427 -12.33 -16.43 -67.17
CA VAL A 427 -12.58 -14.99 -67.29
C VAL A 427 -14.07 -14.77 -67.51
N TRP A 428 -14.73 -13.90 -66.73
CA TRP A 428 -15.84 -13.03 -67.16
C TRP A 428 -15.83 -11.72 -66.32
N PRO A 429 -16.36 -10.60 -66.84
CA PRO A 429 -15.67 -9.33 -66.82
C PRO A 429 -16.18 -8.31 -65.80
N ASN A 430 -15.27 -7.38 -65.56
CA ASN A 430 -15.28 -6.19 -64.71
C ASN A 430 -16.56 -5.33 -64.85
N THR A 431 -17.26 -5.07 -63.74
CA THR A 431 -18.08 -3.86 -63.58
C THR A 431 -17.79 -3.21 -62.23
N SER A 432 -17.20 -2.02 -62.33
CA SER A 432 -16.82 -1.14 -61.25
C SER A 432 -18.04 -0.48 -60.60
N TRP A 433 -18.14 -0.52 -59.26
CA TRP A 433 -18.97 0.42 -58.51
C TRP A 433 -18.14 1.11 -57.42
N ARG A 434 -17.92 2.41 -57.64
CA ARG A 434 -17.33 3.38 -56.70
C ARG A 434 -18.17 3.44 -55.41
N ARG A 435 -17.51 3.42 -54.24
CA ARG A 435 -18.11 3.84 -52.97
C ARG A 435 -17.87 5.34 -52.74
N SER A 436 -18.95 6.11 -52.75
CA SER A 436 -18.97 7.51 -52.29
C SER A 436 -19.26 7.54 -50.78
N ARG A 437 -18.51 8.37 -50.04
CA ARG A 437 -18.70 8.67 -48.62
C ARG A 437 -19.76 9.76 -48.46
N HIS A 438 -20.66 9.64 -47.49
CA HIS A 438 -21.28 10.78 -46.81
C HIS A 438 -21.58 10.45 -45.34
N PRO A 439 -21.35 11.40 -44.39
CA PRO A 439 -21.68 11.25 -42.98
C PRO A 439 -23.11 11.72 -42.68
N ARG A 440 -23.84 11.02 -41.80
CA ARG A 440 -25.13 11.46 -41.26
C ARG A 440 -24.96 12.03 -39.85
N THR A 441 -25.32 13.30 -39.70
CA THR A 441 -25.54 14.03 -38.45
C THR A 441 -26.86 13.62 -37.80
N TRP A 442 -26.85 13.50 -36.47
CA TRP A 442 -28.00 13.23 -35.61
C TRP A 442 -28.66 14.53 -35.17
N ILE A 443 -29.98 14.65 -35.30
CA ILE A 443 -30.80 15.66 -34.59
C ILE A 443 -32.00 14.91 -33.98
N ALA A 444 -32.20 15.15 -32.69
CA ALA A 444 -33.28 14.61 -31.87
C ALA A 444 -34.58 15.43 -32.04
N GLY A 445 -35.72 14.75 -31.93
CA GLY A 445 -37.06 15.32 -31.85
C GLY A 445 -37.98 14.41 -31.03
N PRO A 446 -39.04 14.93 -30.40
CA PRO A 446 -39.53 14.49 -29.09
C PRO A 446 -40.63 13.42 -29.14
N THR A 447 -40.72 12.65 -28.06
CA THR A 447 -41.77 11.66 -27.75
C THR A 447 -43.05 12.32 -27.22
N PRO A 448 -44.24 11.89 -27.65
CA PRO A 448 -45.49 12.05 -26.91
C PRO A 448 -45.83 10.79 -26.07
N PRO A 449 -46.73 10.93 -25.07
CA PRO A 449 -47.06 9.91 -24.09
C PRO A 449 -48.26 9.07 -24.54
N ASP A 450 -48.40 7.85 -24.01
CA ASP A 450 -49.68 7.16 -23.92
C ASP A 450 -49.66 6.20 -22.71
N ASP A 451 -50.67 6.40 -21.86
CA ASP A 451 -51.43 5.48 -20.98
C ASP A 451 -50.75 4.38 -20.15
#